data_AF-A0A1G0ZSU4-F1
#
_entry.id   AF-A0A1G0ZSU4-F1
#
_cell.length_a   1.000
_cell.length_b   1.000
_cell.length_c   1.000
_cell.angle_alpha   90.00
_cell.angle_beta   90.00
_cell.angle_gamma   90.00
#
_symmetry.space_group_name_H-M   'P 1'
#
loop_
_entity.id
_entity.type
_entity.pdbx_description
1 polymer ?
#
loop_
_entity_poly.entity_id
_entity_poly.type
_entity_poly.pdbx_seq_one_letter_code
_entity_poly.pdbx_strand_id
1 'polypeptide(L)'
;MKLRIRTVLLLAILLILCPFAMEARYPTLAPQAVQDEGRTFAQVTLERLLPTPFGRSARGQALIQIARETLNEKRVFFSAALGGPRGQSILRLFGRRRIYLKVIQVNGEVYLHQRDWQLAEALIHESVHARVGGIRTASFEEECDAFAAGLQAEAAIRKVTPTTPLTIDRLPIAEFIRRQYPRIKSRPDYQPVAITREELGRLAGF
;
A
#
# COMPACT_ATOMS: atom_id res chain seq x y z
N MET A 1 -14.69 -32.82 -37.70
CA MET A 1 -13.27 -32.58 -37.33
C MET A 1 -12.87 -31.09 -37.35
N LYS A 2 -13.20 -30.32 -38.40
CA LYS A 2 -12.85 -28.89 -38.53
C LYS A 2 -13.38 -27.96 -37.41
N LEU A 3 -14.52 -28.28 -36.79
CA LEU A 3 -15.12 -27.48 -35.72
C LEU A 3 -14.32 -27.55 -34.40
N ARG A 4 -13.76 -28.72 -34.06
CA ARG A 4 -12.98 -28.93 -32.83
C ARG A 4 -11.65 -28.18 -32.85
N ILE A 5 -11.00 -28.10 -34.02
CA ILE A 5 -9.73 -27.39 -34.19
C ILE A 5 -9.91 -25.88 -34.00
N ARG A 6 -11.00 -25.30 -34.54
CA ARG A 6 -11.30 -23.86 -34.37
C ARG A 6 -11.56 -23.49 -32.91
N THR A 7 -12.29 -24.33 -32.16
CA THR A 7 -12.55 -24.08 -30.73
C THR A 7 -11.28 -24.17 -29.89
N VAL A 8 -10.40 -25.15 -30.16
CA VAL A 8 -9.11 -25.30 -29.47
C VAL A 8 -8.18 -24.11 -29.78
N LEU A 9 -8.15 -23.64 -31.03
CA LEU A 9 -7.35 -22.49 -31.42
C LEU A 9 -7.84 -21.19 -30.75
N LEU A 10 -9.16 -20.98 -30.68
CA LEU A 10 -9.78 -19.84 -30.01
C LEU A 10 -9.51 -19.85 -28.49
N LEU A 11 -9.62 -21.02 -27.84
CA LEU A 11 -9.26 -21.19 -26.44
C LEU A 11 -7.77 -20.91 -26.19
N ALA A 12 -6.88 -21.38 -27.07
CA ALA A 12 -5.46 -21.12 -26.96
C ALA A 12 -5.13 -19.62 -27.12
N ILE A 13 -5.75 -18.93 -28.08
CA ILE A 13 -5.59 -17.47 -28.28
C ILE A 13 -6.14 -16.71 -27.07
N LEU A 14 -7.29 -17.09 -26.53
CA LEU A 14 -7.86 -16.51 -25.31
C LEU A 14 -6.94 -16.73 -24.10
N LEU A 15 -6.35 -17.92 -23.95
CA LEU A 15 -5.39 -18.24 -22.89
C LEU A 15 -4.07 -17.46 -23.03
N ILE A 16 -3.64 -17.15 -24.25
CA ILE A 16 -2.43 -16.36 -24.52
C ILE A 16 -2.69 -14.86 -24.32
N LEU A 17 -3.86 -14.33 -24.69
CA LEU A 17 -4.19 -12.91 -24.59
C LEU A 17 -4.69 -12.49 -23.20
N CYS A 18 -5.28 -13.40 -22.42
CA CYS A 18 -5.81 -13.11 -21.09
C CYS A 18 -4.72 -12.58 -20.11
N PRO A 19 -3.49 -13.12 -20.06
CA PRO A 19 -2.40 -12.57 -19.26
C PRO A 19 -2.06 -11.11 -19.61
N PHE A 20 -1.97 -10.76 -20.90
CA PHE A 20 -1.64 -9.41 -21.36
C PHE A 20 -2.75 -8.40 -21.06
N ALA A 21 -4.02 -8.79 -21.29
CA ALA A 21 -5.17 -7.96 -20.95
C ALA A 21 -5.30 -7.71 -19.44
N MET A 22 -4.85 -8.66 -18.62
CA MET A 22 -4.79 -8.49 -17.17
C MET A 22 -3.61 -7.63 -16.72
N GLU A 23 -2.49 -7.63 -17.45
CA GLU A 23 -1.31 -6.81 -17.14
C GLU A 23 -1.56 -5.31 -17.36
N ALA A 24 -2.40 -4.95 -18.34
CA ALA A 24 -2.78 -3.56 -18.64
C ALA A 24 -3.48 -2.83 -17.48
N ARG A 25 -3.94 -3.56 -16.44
CA ARG A 25 -4.58 -2.98 -15.24
C ARG A 25 -3.60 -2.56 -14.15
N TYR A 26 -2.31 -2.89 -14.28
CA TYR A 26 -1.31 -2.53 -13.29
C TYR A 26 -0.53 -1.27 -13.71
N PRO A 27 -0.09 -0.44 -12.75
CA PRO A 27 0.80 0.67 -13.02
C PRO A 27 2.08 0.21 -13.73
N THR A 28 2.48 0.97 -14.76
CA THR A 28 3.76 0.74 -15.46
C THR A 28 4.91 0.86 -14.46
N LEU A 29 5.77 -0.15 -14.42
CA LEU A 29 6.92 -0.18 -13.51
C LEU A 29 7.99 0.81 -13.95
N ALA A 30 8.68 1.41 -12.98
CA ALA A 30 9.95 2.09 -13.24
C ALA A 30 11.04 1.07 -13.67
N PRO A 31 12.13 1.53 -14.31
CA PRO A 31 13.24 0.66 -14.74
C PRO A 31 13.79 -0.22 -13.61
N GLN A 32 14.33 -1.39 -13.96
CA GLN A 32 14.80 -2.38 -12.98
C GLN A 32 15.81 -1.80 -11.96
N ALA A 33 16.73 -0.93 -12.40
CA ALA A 33 17.66 -0.25 -11.50
C ALA A 33 16.94 0.57 -10.40
N VAL A 34 15.87 1.28 -10.76
CA VAL A 34 15.02 2.04 -9.84
C VAL A 34 14.23 1.10 -8.92
N GLN A 35 13.83 -0.08 -9.41
CA GLN A 35 13.20 -1.10 -8.58
C GLN A 35 14.15 -1.63 -7.51
N ASP A 36 15.40 -1.90 -7.89
CA ASP A 36 16.43 -2.41 -6.99
C ASP A 36 16.82 -1.37 -5.94
N GLU A 37 17.11 -0.14 -6.36
CA GLU A 37 17.37 0.99 -5.48
C GLU A 37 16.21 1.21 -4.50
N GLY A 38 14.99 1.25 -5.01
CA GLY A 38 13.80 1.44 -4.18
C GLY A 38 13.61 0.33 -3.15
N ARG A 39 13.88 -0.94 -3.50
CA ARG A 39 13.79 -2.05 -2.54
C ARG A 39 14.83 -1.93 -1.44
N THR A 40 16.07 -1.59 -1.78
CA THR A 40 17.12 -1.30 -0.80
C THR A 40 16.71 -0.14 0.11
N PHE A 41 16.17 0.92 -0.48
CA PHE A 41 15.73 2.10 0.27
C PHE A 41 14.55 1.79 1.20
N ALA A 42 13.61 0.95 0.78
CA ALA A 42 12.52 0.45 1.62
C ALA A 42 13.05 -0.38 2.79
N GLN A 43 14.00 -1.29 2.55
CA GLN A 43 14.64 -2.06 3.62
C GLN A 43 15.32 -1.15 4.65
N VAL A 44 16.14 -0.19 4.20
CA VAL A 44 16.80 0.79 5.07
C VAL A 44 15.78 1.60 5.88
N THR A 45 14.66 1.98 5.25
CA THR A 45 13.57 2.71 5.93
C THR A 45 12.94 1.88 7.04
N LEU A 46 12.71 0.58 6.81
CA LEU A 46 12.19 -0.33 7.84
C LEU A 46 13.20 -0.54 8.98
N GLU A 47 14.50 -0.66 8.69
CA GLU A 47 15.55 -0.72 9.72
C GLU A 47 15.56 0.54 10.59
N ARG A 48 15.37 1.71 9.98
CA ARG A 48 15.29 2.99 10.70
C ARG A 48 14.03 3.12 11.54
N LEU A 49 12.92 2.48 11.16
CA LEU A 49 11.70 2.44 11.96
C LEU A 49 11.86 1.57 13.21
N LEU A 50 12.58 0.44 13.15
CA LEU A 50 12.71 -0.50 14.27
C LEU A 50 13.06 0.12 15.63
N PRO A 51 14.07 1.01 15.76
CA PRO A 51 14.44 1.57 17.06
C PRO A 51 13.48 2.66 17.57
N THR A 52 12.50 3.10 16.77
CA THR A 52 11.59 4.20 17.12
C THR A 52 10.47 3.74 18.08
N PRO A 53 9.75 4.67 18.76
CA PRO A 53 8.58 4.30 19.55
C PRO A 53 7.52 3.53 18.77
N PHE A 54 7.26 3.92 17.51
CA PHE A 54 6.37 3.17 16.62
C PHE A 54 6.90 1.76 16.37
N GLY A 55 8.15 1.61 15.92
CA GLY A 55 8.75 0.31 15.60
C GLY A 55 8.89 -0.64 16.80
N ARG A 56 8.94 -0.10 18.04
CA ARG A 56 8.93 -0.90 19.28
C ARG A 56 7.53 -1.27 19.77
N SER A 57 6.48 -0.64 19.25
CA SER A 57 5.09 -0.99 19.60
C SER A 57 4.67 -2.30 18.92
N ALA A 58 3.67 -2.98 19.49
CA ALA A 58 3.11 -4.20 18.90
C ALA A 58 2.59 -3.98 17.46
N ARG A 59 1.94 -2.84 17.21
CA ARG A 59 1.48 -2.43 15.87
C ARG A 59 2.63 -2.22 14.90
N GLY A 60 3.65 -1.47 15.30
CA GLY A 60 4.80 -1.23 14.43
C GLY A 60 5.56 -2.51 14.10
N GLN A 61 5.78 -3.39 15.09
CA GLN A 61 6.42 -4.70 14.85
C GLN A 61 5.61 -5.54 13.85
N ALA A 62 4.30 -5.65 14.04
CA ALA A 62 3.43 -6.40 13.14
C ALA A 62 3.46 -5.86 11.71
N LEU A 63 3.35 -4.54 11.53
CA LEU A 63 3.33 -3.91 10.21
C LEU A 63 4.70 -3.93 9.52
N ILE A 64 5.79 -3.73 10.26
CA ILE A 64 7.16 -3.87 9.73
C ILE A 64 7.39 -5.31 9.26
N GLN A 65 6.90 -6.30 10.00
CA GLN A 65 7.00 -7.70 9.59
C GLN A 65 6.24 -7.97 8.28
N ILE A 66 4.99 -7.48 8.17
CA ILE A 66 4.19 -7.60 6.93
C ILE A 66 4.89 -6.91 5.75
N ALA A 67 5.48 -5.73 5.98
CA ALA A 67 6.24 -5.00 4.95
C ALA A 67 7.47 -5.80 4.50
N ARG A 68 8.23 -6.37 5.44
CA ARG A 68 9.40 -7.22 5.15
C ARG A 68 9.03 -8.47 4.38
N GLU A 69 7.97 -9.18 4.78
CA GLU A 69 7.46 -10.33 4.05
C GLU A 69 7.07 -9.95 2.62
N THR A 70 6.40 -8.82 2.45
CA THR A 70 5.99 -8.32 1.14
C THR A 70 7.19 -7.94 0.25
N LEU A 71 8.26 -7.36 0.83
CA LEU A 71 9.52 -7.10 0.14
C LEU A 71 10.23 -8.41 -0.27
N ASN A 72 10.35 -9.36 0.66
CA ASN A 72 11.02 -10.65 0.42
C ASN A 72 10.31 -11.48 -0.65
N GLU A 73 8.99 -11.41 -0.70
CA GLU A 73 8.16 -12.05 -1.74
C GLU A 73 8.17 -11.31 -3.08
N LYS A 74 8.99 -10.26 -3.23
CA LYS A 74 9.08 -9.40 -4.43
C LYS A 74 7.71 -8.84 -4.84
N ARG A 75 6.90 -8.45 -3.85
CA ARG A 75 5.56 -7.88 -4.04
C ARG A 75 5.52 -6.36 -3.89
N VAL A 76 6.66 -5.70 -3.68
CA VAL A 76 6.79 -4.23 -3.69
C VAL A 76 7.41 -3.78 -5.01
N PHE A 77 6.75 -2.82 -5.65
CA PHE A 77 7.12 -2.27 -6.96
C PHE A 77 7.14 -0.75 -6.91
N PHE A 78 7.96 -0.13 -7.75
CA PHE A 78 8.05 1.32 -7.88
C PHE A 78 7.46 1.78 -9.21
N SER A 79 6.64 2.83 -9.22
CA SER A 79 5.96 3.30 -10.43
C SER A 79 5.78 4.81 -10.45
N ALA A 80 6.07 5.41 -11.61
CA ALA A 80 5.74 6.82 -11.89
C ALA A 80 4.29 6.99 -12.38
N ALA A 81 3.62 5.89 -12.75
CA ALA A 81 2.25 5.88 -13.27
C ALA A 81 1.18 5.98 -12.16
N LEU A 82 1.58 6.16 -10.89
CA LEU A 82 0.65 6.41 -9.79
C LEU A 82 0.12 7.85 -9.87
N GLY A 83 -1.07 8.00 -10.45
CA GLY A 83 -1.73 9.29 -10.73
C GLY A 83 -2.17 10.10 -9.50
N GLY A 84 -1.86 9.66 -8.28
CA GLY A 84 -2.27 10.35 -7.06
C GLY A 84 -1.47 9.89 -5.85
N PRO A 85 -1.91 8.80 -5.18
CA PRO A 85 -1.43 8.41 -3.86
C PRO A 85 0.05 8.04 -3.86
N ARG A 86 0.67 8.11 -2.67
CA ARG A 86 2.09 7.77 -2.45
C ARG A 86 2.34 6.26 -2.55
N GLY A 87 1.33 5.47 -2.26
CA GLY A 87 1.31 4.01 -2.45
C GLY A 87 -0.02 3.56 -3.06
N GLN A 88 -0.05 2.32 -3.54
CA GLN A 88 -1.28 1.64 -3.90
C GLN A 88 -1.12 0.13 -3.78
N SER A 89 -1.99 -0.52 -3.01
CA SER A 89 -2.10 -1.98 -2.97
C SER A 89 -3.10 -2.48 -4.00
N ILE A 90 -2.63 -3.31 -4.93
CA ILE A 90 -3.47 -3.92 -5.97
C ILE A 90 -3.52 -5.42 -5.78
N LEU A 91 -4.73 -5.96 -5.68
CA LEU A 91 -4.96 -7.40 -5.65
C LEU A 91 -4.80 -8.01 -7.04
N ARG A 92 -4.07 -9.13 -7.13
CA ARG A 92 -4.05 -9.94 -8.34
C ARG A 92 -5.31 -10.81 -8.42
N LEU A 93 -5.78 -11.08 -9.64
CA LEU A 93 -6.91 -12.00 -9.87
C LEU A 93 -6.71 -13.36 -9.18
N PHE A 94 -5.46 -13.83 -9.13
CA PHE A 94 -5.03 -14.96 -8.32
C PHE A 94 -3.78 -14.57 -7.54
N GLY A 95 -3.82 -14.73 -6.22
CA GLY A 95 -2.68 -14.54 -5.32
C GLY A 95 -2.76 -13.33 -4.39
N ARG A 96 -1.61 -12.96 -3.82
CA ARG A 96 -1.48 -11.91 -2.81
C ARG A 96 -1.45 -10.52 -3.44
N ARG A 97 -1.77 -9.50 -2.64
CA ARG A 97 -1.69 -8.08 -3.06
C ARG A 97 -0.25 -7.69 -3.39
N ARG A 98 -0.09 -6.83 -4.39
CA ARG A 98 1.17 -6.15 -4.72
C ARG A 98 1.07 -4.71 -4.22
N ILE A 99 2.15 -4.21 -3.62
CA ILE A 99 2.29 -2.82 -3.21
C ILE A 99 3.04 -2.09 -4.32
N TYR A 100 2.46 -1.01 -4.82
CA TYR A 100 3.10 -0.07 -5.73
C TYR A 100 3.42 1.20 -4.94
N LEU A 101 4.66 1.66 -4.99
CA LEU A 101 5.14 2.87 -4.32
C LEU A 101 5.53 3.89 -5.38
N LYS A 102 5.20 5.15 -5.15
CA LYS A 102 5.38 6.20 -6.14
C LYS A 102 6.85 6.53 -6.31
N VAL A 103 7.27 6.72 -7.55
CA VAL A 103 8.51 7.44 -7.90
C VAL A 103 8.16 8.63 -8.78
N ILE A 104 8.97 9.68 -8.74
CA ILE A 104 8.75 10.89 -9.53
C ILE A 104 9.64 10.77 -10.77
N GLN A 105 9.02 10.74 -11.95
CA GLN A 105 9.76 10.81 -13.21
C GLN A 105 9.98 12.27 -13.59
N VAL A 106 11.24 12.65 -13.82
CA VAL A 106 11.67 13.99 -14.21
C VAL A 106 12.23 13.91 -15.62
N ASN A 107 11.72 14.76 -16.51
CA ASN A 107 12.12 14.84 -17.93
C ASN A 107 12.05 13.52 -18.69
N GLY A 108 11.20 12.57 -18.25
CA GLY A 108 11.04 11.28 -18.92
C GLY A 108 12.16 10.25 -18.64
N GLU A 109 13.28 10.64 -18.03
CA GLU A 109 14.47 9.78 -17.93
C GLU A 109 14.94 9.55 -16.49
N VAL A 110 14.81 10.57 -15.63
CA VAL A 110 15.29 10.50 -14.25
C VAL A 110 14.16 10.07 -13.33
N TYR A 111 14.43 9.14 -12.42
CA TYR A 111 13.47 8.69 -11.43
C TYR A 111 13.95 9.05 -10.02
N LEU A 112 13.10 9.73 -9.26
CA LEU A 112 13.39 10.11 -7.89
C LEU A 112 12.48 9.33 -6.95
N HIS A 113 13.08 8.65 -5.97
CA HIS A 113 12.34 8.07 -4.86
C HIS A 113 11.75 9.18 -3.97
N GLN A 114 10.65 8.84 -3.28
CA GLN A 114 10.09 9.74 -2.27
C GLN A 114 11.08 9.96 -1.13
N ARG A 115 10.84 10.96 -0.28
CA ARG A 115 11.64 11.10 0.95
C ARG A 115 11.42 9.88 1.86
N ASP A 116 12.38 9.58 2.71
CA ASP A 116 12.36 8.45 3.65
C ASP A 116 11.07 8.36 4.49
N TRP A 117 10.61 9.49 5.02
CA TRP A 117 9.36 9.55 5.79
C TRP A 117 8.10 9.34 4.95
N GLN A 118 8.10 9.81 3.69
CA GLN A 118 6.99 9.56 2.74
C GLN A 118 6.94 8.09 2.34
N LEU A 119 8.11 7.48 2.14
CA LEU A 119 8.22 6.06 1.85
C LEU A 119 7.77 5.22 3.05
N ALA A 120 8.14 5.61 4.27
CA ALA A 120 7.70 4.95 5.50
C ALA A 120 6.18 5.01 5.66
N GLU A 121 5.58 6.19 5.49
CA GLU A 121 4.14 6.40 5.51
C GLU A 121 3.44 5.48 4.51
N ALA A 122 3.84 5.56 3.23
CA ALA A 122 3.22 4.79 2.15
C ALA A 122 3.39 3.28 2.35
N LEU A 123 4.60 2.81 2.67
CA LEU A 123 4.86 1.39 2.83
C LEU A 123 4.07 0.79 4.01
N ILE A 124 3.99 1.51 5.13
CA ILE A 124 3.25 1.03 6.30
C ILE A 124 1.74 1.11 6.09
N HIS A 125 1.23 2.17 5.47
CA HIS A 125 -0.17 2.29 5.06
C HIS A 125 -0.57 1.10 4.18
N GLU A 126 0.18 0.84 3.12
CA GLU A 126 -0.10 -0.25 2.20
C GLU A 126 0.10 -1.64 2.84
N SER A 127 0.91 -1.74 3.89
CA SER A 127 1.06 -2.99 4.66
C SER A 127 -0.21 -3.35 5.43
N VAL A 128 -1.00 -2.37 5.89
CA VAL A 128 -2.33 -2.63 6.47
C VAL A 128 -3.23 -3.31 5.44
N HIS A 129 -3.27 -2.76 4.22
CA HIS A 129 -4.03 -3.34 3.11
C HIS A 129 -3.51 -4.70 2.66
N ALA A 130 -2.19 -4.93 2.71
CA ALA A 130 -1.59 -6.21 2.35
C ALA A 130 -1.98 -7.33 3.33
N ARG A 131 -2.14 -7.01 4.63
CA ARG A 131 -2.53 -7.97 5.68
C ARG A 131 -3.90 -8.59 5.46
N VAL A 132 -4.90 -7.77 5.13
CA VAL A 132 -6.32 -8.19 5.13
C VAL A 132 -6.62 -9.22 4.05
N GLY A 133 -5.72 -9.39 3.07
CA GLY A 133 -5.69 -10.57 2.19
C GLY A 133 -7.06 -10.95 1.63
N GLY A 134 -7.64 -10.14 0.74
CA GLY A 134 -8.97 -10.43 0.21
C GLY A 134 -9.34 -9.65 -1.03
N ILE A 135 -10.39 -10.15 -1.71
CA ILE A 135 -11.02 -9.59 -2.93
C ILE A 135 -11.85 -8.32 -2.68
N ARG A 136 -11.95 -7.91 -1.42
CA ARG A 136 -12.81 -6.80 -1.00
C ARG A 136 -12.06 -5.48 -1.10
N THR A 137 -12.79 -4.44 -1.49
CA THR A 137 -12.33 -3.06 -1.35
C THR A 137 -12.12 -2.75 0.13
N ALA A 138 -11.19 -1.85 0.43
CA ALA A 138 -10.95 -1.41 1.80
C ALA A 138 -12.24 -0.83 2.41
N SER A 139 -12.45 -1.12 3.70
CA SER A 139 -13.53 -0.52 4.48
C SER A 139 -13.10 0.83 5.06
N PHE A 140 -14.07 1.63 5.50
CA PHE A 140 -13.82 2.91 6.16
C PHE A 140 -12.79 2.79 7.29
N GLU A 141 -12.97 1.79 8.17
CA GLU A 141 -12.07 1.54 9.29
C GLU A 141 -10.70 1.02 8.87
N GLU A 142 -10.61 0.32 7.73
CA GLU A 142 -9.34 -0.18 7.21
C GLU A 142 -8.49 0.96 6.66
N GLU A 143 -9.12 1.90 5.94
CA GLU A 143 -8.46 3.15 5.53
C GLU A 143 -8.06 4.00 6.73
N CYS A 144 -8.92 4.11 7.75
CA CYS A 144 -8.56 4.84 8.98
C CYS A 144 -7.33 4.23 9.66
N ASP A 145 -7.28 2.90 9.76
CA ASP A 145 -6.12 2.18 10.30
C ASP A 145 -4.88 2.41 9.44
N ALA A 146 -5.00 2.25 8.12
CA ALA A 146 -3.91 2.46 7.17
C ALA A 146 -3.31 3.87 7.26
N PHE A 147 -4.14 4.91 7.25
CA PHE A 147 -3.68 6.30 7.42
C PHE A 147 -3.08 6.54 8.81
N ALA A 148 -3.70 6.04 9.87
CA ALA A 148 -3.17 6.22 11.22
C ALA A 148 -1.80 5.55 11.38
N ALA A 149 -1.62 4.34 10.86
CA ALA A 149 -0.35 3.62 10.89
C ALA A 149 0.72 4.35 10.05
N GLY A 150 0.37 4.76 8.83
CA GLY A 150 1.26 5.50 7.94
C GLY A 150 1.76 6.80 8.57
N LEU A 151 0.86 7.62 9.12
CA LEU A 151 1.22 8.89 9.77
C LEU A 151 2.05 8.69 11.05
N GLN A 152 1.78 7.64 11.82
CA GLN A 152 2.63 7.29 12.97
C GLN A 152 4.05 6.89 12.54
N ALA A 153 4.18 6.10 11.47
CA ALA A 153 5.48 5.73 10.90
C ALA A 153 6.22 6.95 10.34
N GLU A 154 5.52 7.85 9.64
CA GLU A 154 6.06 9.13 9.18
C GLU A 154 6.62 9.94 10.36
N ALA A 155 5.79 10.13 11.38
CA ALA A 155 6.14 10.91 12.56
C ALA A 155 7.36 10.33 13.28
N ALA A 156 7.45 8.99 13.35
CA ALA A 156 8.58 8.27 13.93
C ALA A 156 9.90 8.53 13.17
N ILE A 157 9.90 8.48 11.83
CA ILE A 157 11.08 8.79 11.02
C ILE A 157 11.46 10.27 11.16
N ARG A 158 10.47 11.15 11.18
CA ARG A 158 10.65 12.61 11.34
C ARG A 158 11.02 13.03 12.76
N LYS A 159 10.98 12.10 13.73
CA LYS A 159 11.20 12.36 15.16
C LYS A 159 10.26 13.44 15.72
N VAL A 160 9.01 13.43 15.27
CA VAL A 160 7.96 14.33 15.77
C VAL A 160 6.94 13.53 16.55
N THR A 161 6.38 14.13 17.59
CA THR A 161 5.26 13.55 18.33
C THR A 161 3.96 13.97 17.66
N PRO A 162 3.18 13.04 17.09
CA PRO A 162 1.93 13.41 16.45
C PRO A 162 0.87 13.78 17.50
N THR A 163 0.07 14.81 17.20
CA THR A 163 -1.10 15.17 17.99
C THR A 163 -2.28 14.25 17.63
N THR A 164 -3.08 13.88 18.63
CA THR A 164 -4.30 13.08 18.44
C THR A 164 -5.52 13.99 18.57
N PRO A 165 -6.53 13.90 17.68
CA PRO A 165 -6.59 13.01 16.52
C PRO A 165 -5.55 13.38 15.45
N LEU A 166 -5.07 12.37 14.73
CA LEU A 166 -4.19 12.54 13.59
C LEU A 166 -4.95 13.24 12.46
N THR A 167 -4.25 14.10 11.73
CA THR A 167 -4.88 14.93 10.70
C THR A 167 -4.17 14.87 9.34
N ILE A 168 -4.95 14.95 8.27
CA ILE A 168 -4.52 15.10 6.88
C ILE A 168 -5.20 16.35 6.34
N ASP A 169 -4.43 17.28 5.76
CA ASP A 169 -4.95 18.57 5.27
C ASP A 169 -5.83 19.31 6.31
N ARG A 170 -5.40 19.25 7.58
CA ARG A 170 -6.07 19.83 8.76
C ARG A 170 -7.43 19.22 9.11
N LEU A 171 -7.79 18.07 8.52
CA LEU A 171 -8.98 17.30 8.88
C LEU A 171 -8.57 16.05 9.66
N PRO A 172 -9.34 15.63 10.69
CA PRO A 172 -9.18 14.30 11.26
C PRO A 172 -9.24 13.22 10.18
N ILE A 173 -8.48 12.14 10.32
CA ILE A 173 -8.40 11.05 9.33
C ILE A 173 -9.81 10.57 8.90
N ALA A 174 -10.72 10.37 9.84
CA ALA A 174 -12.08 9.91 9.54
C ALA A 174 -12.86 10.87 8.64
N GLU A 175 -12.73 12.17 8.89
CA GLU A 175 -13.37 13.20 8.08
C GLU A 175 -12.72 13.27 6.69
N PHE A 176 -11.40 13.23 6.63
CA PHE A 176 -10.65 13.18 5.37
C PHE A 176 -11.11 12.00 4.51
N ILE A 177 -11.19 10.79 5.08
CA ILE A 177 -11.62 9.59 4.35
C ILE A 177 -13.05 9.71 3.85
N ARG A 178 -13.99 10.22 4.67
CA ARG A 178 -15.38 10.42 4.23
C ARG A 178 -15.48 11.37 3.04
N ARG A 179 -14.66 12.43 3.03
CA ARG A 179 -14.63 13.39 1.92
C ARG A 179 -13.98 12.81 0.66
N GLN A 180 -12.83 12.15 0.82
CA GLN A 180 -12.04 11.62 -0.30
C GLN A 180 -12.67 10.36 -0.92
N TYR A 181 -13.35 9.55 -0.10
CA TYR A 181 -13.95 8.28 -0.48
C TYR A 181 -15.43 8.20 -0.05
N PRO A 182 -16.33 9.03 -0.61
CA PRO A 182 -17.71 9.17 -0.13
C PRO A 182 -18.56 7.89 -0.25
N ARG A 183 -18.09 6.90 -1.03
CA ARG A 183 -18.76 5.61 -1.23
C ARG A 183 -18.15 4.47 -0.40
N ILE A 184 -17.13 4.75 0.41
CA ILE A 184 -16.49 3.72 1.22
C ILE A 184 -17.46 3.22 2.29
N LYS A 185 -17.59 1.89 2.41
CA LYS A 185 -18.51 1.27 3.36
C LYS A 185 -17.80 0.99 4.67
N SER A 186 -18.50 1.20 5.79
CA SER A 186 -18.04 0.74 7.10
C SER A 186 -18.11 -0.79 7.18
N ARG A 187 -17.19 -1.35 7.97
CA ARG A 187 -17.12 -2.78 8.30
C ARG A 187 -16.93 -2.91 9.81
N PRO A 188 -18.02 -3.10 10.58
CA PRO A 188 -17.96 -3.18 12.03
C PRO A 188 -17.11 -4.33 12.58
N ASP A 189 -16.96 -5.40 11.81
CA ASP A 189 -16.14 -6.58 12.15
C ASP A 189 -14.64 -6.39 11.83
N TYR A 190 -14.25 -5.26 11.22
CA TYR A 190 -12.83 -4.96 11.00
C TYR A 190 -12.07 -4.88 12.31
N GLN A 191 -10.95 -5.62 12.37
CA GLN A 191 -10.02 -5.63 13.49
C GLN A 191 -8.77 -4.82 13.13
N PRO A 192 -8.54 -3.67 13.78
CA PRO A 192 -7.34 -2.87 13.57
C PRO A 192 -6.06 -3.66 13.90
N VAL A 193 -4.95 -3.28 13.28
CA VAL A 193 -3.68 -3.99 13.44
C VAL A 193 -3.06 -3.71 14.81
N ALA A 194 -3.22 -4.68 15.72
CA ALA A 194 -2.60 -4.70 17.04
C ALA A 194 -2.89 -3.45 17.91
N ILE A 195 -4.05 -2.83 17.67
CA ILE A 195 -4.64 -1.78 18.51
C ILE A 195 -6.15 -2.07 18.64
N THR A 196 -6.81 -1.46 19.62
CA THR A 196 -8.26 -1.61 19.78
C THR A 196 -9.03 -0.72 18.82
N ARG A 197 -10.33 -0.99 18.61
CA ARG A 197 -11.21 -0.08 17.86
C ARG A 197 -11.36 1.28 18.54
N GLU A 198 -11.35 1.32 19.88
CA GLU A 198 -11.37 2.57 20.65
C GLU A 198 -10.11 3.40 20.42
N GLU A 199 -8.94 2.76 20.43
CA GLU A 199 -7.68 3.42 20.13
C GLU A 199 -7.65 3.95 18.68
N LEU A 200 -8.16 3.18 17.72
CA LEU A 200 -8.33 3.65 16.35
C LEU A 200 -9.27 4.86 16.28
N GLY A 201 -10.41 4.83 16.98
CA GLY A 201 -11.37 5.94 17.04
C GLY A 201 -10.72 7.22 17.58
N ARG A 202 -9.93 7.12 18.67
CA ARG A 202 -9.12 8.22 19.18
C ARG A 202 -8.13 8.75 18.15
N LEU A 203 -7.36 7.87 17.50
CA LEU A 203 -6.35 8.26 16.52
C LEU A 203 -6.95 8.91 15.28
N ALA A 204 -8.07 8.40 14.79
CA ALA A 204 -8.69 8.84 13.54
C ALA A 204 -9.75 9.94 13.70
N GLY A 205 -10.28 10.12 14.92
CA GLY A 205 -11.26 11.15 15.26
C GLY A 205 -12.70 10.78 14.93
N PHE A 206 -13.16 9.58 15.30
CA PHE A 206 -14.56 9.15 15.15
C PHE A 206 -15.05 8.22 16.26
#